data_AF-A0A2Z3GVI5-F1
#
_entry.id   AF-A0A2Z3GVI5-F1
#
_cell.length_a   1.000
_cell.length_b   1.000
_cell.length_c   1.000
_cell.angle_alpha   90.00
_cell.angle_beta   90.00
_cell.angle_gamma   90.00
#
_symmetry.space_group_name_H-M   'P 1'
#
loop_
_entity.id
_entity.type
_entity.pdbx_description
1 polymer ?
#
loop_
_entity_poly.entity_id
_entity_poly.type
_entity_poly.pdbx_seq_one_letter_code
_entity_poly.pdbx_strand_id
1 'polypeptide(L)'
;MLLLGALPVAAAVWLLPTHLTATRTGPDVRLEWSVADETGVQGYDLYRHTATDLHFQLVARRPAAGRRYYRCLDAGASHLAGGEPLTYRLVTLRPGGGSDALALLADAPGPLARSWQVIKQTFRQ
;
A
#
# COMPACT_ATOMS: atom_id res chain seq x y z
N MET A 1 -41.80 -9.80 9.91
CA MET A 1 -41.12 -9.19 8.75
C MET A 1 -39.71 -8.82 9.17
N LEU A 2 -38.69 -9.43 8.56
CA LEU A 2 -37.29 -9.03 8.73
C LEU A 2 -37.07 -7.71 7.95
N LEU A 3 -36.60 -6.66 8.64
CA LEU A 3 -36.10 -5.44 7.99
C LEU A 3 -34.73 -5.76 7.36
N LEU A 4 -34.69 -5.91 6.03
CA LEU A 4 -33.44 -5.81 5.28
C LEU A 4 -33.01 -4.32 5.30
N GLY A 5 -32.12 -3.97 6.23
CA GLY A 5 -31.44 -2.68 6.21
C GLY A 5 -30.40 -2.66 5.11
N ALA A 6 -30.71 -2.02 3.98
CA ALA A 6 -29.69 -1.61 3.03
C ALA A 6 -28.88 -0.46 3.67
N LEU A 7 -27.66 -0.75 4.14
CA LEU A 7 -26.72 0.30 4.56
C LEU A 7 -26.40 1.19 3.35
N PRO A 8 -26.43 2.53 3.49
CA PRO A 8 -26.15 3.43 2.39
C PRO A 8 -24.69 3.28 1.95
N VAL A 9 -24.47 3.22 0.62
CA VAL A 9 -23.15 3.11 -0.04
C VAL A 9 -22.12 4.14 0.46
N ALA A 10 -22.58 5.27 1.02
CA ALA A 10 -21.75 6.29 1.64
C ALA A 10 -20.93 5.81 2.86
N ALA A 11 -21.31 4.70 3.52
CA ALA A 11 -20.56 4.15 4.65
C ALA A 11 -19.28 3.41 4.24
N ALA A 12 -19.11 3.03 2.96
CA ALA A 12 -18.03 2.15 2.53
C ALA A 12 -16.66 2.83 2.40
N VAL A 13 -16.60 4.16 2.30
CA VAL A 13 -15.33 4.91 2.09
C VAL A 13 -14.49 4.97 3.38
N TRP A 14 -15.12 4.97 4.55
CA TRP A 14 -14.43 5.02 5.86
C TRP A 14 -13.72 3.71 6.22
N LEU A 15 -14.03 2.61 5.52
CA LEU A 15 -13.48 1.28 5.73
C LEU A 15 -12.23 1.00 4.86
N LEU A 16 -11.76 2.01 4.14
CA LEU A 16 -10.62 1.88 3.26
C LEU A 16 -9.31 2.16 4.00
N PRO A 17 -8.22 1.50 3.59
CA PRO A 17 -6.89 1.86 4.01
C PRO A 17 -6.57 3.33 3.73
N THR A 18 -5.89 3.94 4.66
CA THR A 18 -5.36 5.29 4.57
C THR A 18 -3.86 5.29 4.86
N HIS A 19 -3.19 6.36 4.44
CA HIS A 19 -1.77 6.60 4.76
C HIS A 19 -0.82 5.44 4.38
N LEU A 20 -1.01 4.80 3.22
CA LEU A 20 -0.02 3.89 2.68
C LEU A 20 1.28 4.68 2.45
N THR A 21 2.34 4.22 3.09
CA THR A 21 3.69 4.73 2.91
C THR A 21 4.60 3.59 2.50
N ALA A 22 5.58 3.89 1.65
CA ALA A 22 6.58 2.95 1.17
C ALA A 22 7.97 3.51 1.46
N THR A 23 8.62 2.99 2.48
CA THR A 23 9.90 3.48 2.99
C THR A 23 11.00 2.48 2.71
N ARG A 24 12.01 2.87 1.92
CA ARG A 24 13.20 2.02 1.70
C ARG A 24 14.02 1.84 2.98
N THR A 25 14.24 0.59 3.37
CA THR A 25 15.02 0.19 4.54
C THR A 25 16.09 -0.83 4.12
N GLY A 26 17.30 -0.35 3.81
CA GLY A 26 18.35 -1.20 3.26
C GLY A 26 17.97 -1.76 1.87
N PRO A 27 18.08 -3.08 1.62
CA PRO A 27 17.67 -3.69 0.36
C PRO A 27 16.15 -3.78 0.20
N ASP A 28 15.39 -3.55 1.27
CA ASP A 28 13.95 -3.79 1.32
C ASP A 28 13.14 -2.50 1.20
N VAL A 29 11.84 -2.64 1.00
CA VAL A 29 10.86 -1.57 1.22
C VAL A 29 9.90 -1.99 2.32
N ARG A 30 9.78 -1.15 3.35
CA ARG A 30 8.76 -1.27 4.38
C ARG A 30 7.51 -0.53 3.94
N LEU A 31 6.38 -1.24 3.95
CA LEU A 31 5.06 -0.69 3.64
C LEU A 31 4.22 -0.65 4.89
N GLU A 32 3.62 0.50 5.16
CA GLU A 32 2.81 0.74 6.35
C GLU A 32 1.53 1.46 5.94
N TRP A 33 0.39 1.03 6.50
CA TRP A 33 -0.90 1.66 6.28
C TRP A 33 -1.77 1.55 7.53
N SER A 34 -2.80 2.40 7.57
CA SER A 34 -3.77 2.45 8.66
C SER A 34 -5.17 2.11 8.15
N VAL A 35 -6.02 1.59 9.02
CA VAL A 35 -7.45 1.36 8.77
C VAL A 35 -8.25 1.79 9.99
N ALA A 36 -9.37 2.45 9.76
CA ALA A 36 -10.25 2.91 10.82
C ALA A 36 -11.01 1.73 11.47
N ASP A 37 -11.48 0.81 10.64
CA ASP A 37 -12.25 -0.38 11.02
C ASP A 37 -12.12 -1.47 9.92
N GLU A 38 -12.38 -2.73 10.26
CA GLU A 38 -12.27 -3.90 9.35
C GLU A 38 -13.62 -4.60 9.10
N THR A 39 -14.73 -4.02 9.54
CA THR A 39 -16.06 -4.58 9.36
C THR A 39 -16.34 -4.79 7.87
N GLY A 40 -16.56 -6.05 7.49
CA GLY A 40 -16.78 -6.41 6.08
C GLY A 40 -15.51 -6.45 5.22
N VAL A 41 -14.32 -6.40 5.82
CA VAL A 41 -13.03 -6.59 5.15
C VAL A 41 -12.51 -8.00 5.41
N GLN A 42 -12.11 -8.70 4.34
CA GLN A 42 -11.43 -10.01 4.44
C GLN A 42 -9.91 -9.88 4.54
N GLY A 43 -9.36 -8.82 3.96
CA GLY A 43 -7.93 -8.57 3.97
C GLY A 43 -7.51 -7.56 2.91
N TYR A 44 -6.22 -7.55 2.63
CA TYR A 44 -5.58 -6.58 1.75
C TYR A 44 -4.56 -7.28 0.87
N ASP A 45 -4.60 -6.97 -0.42
CA ASP A 45 -3.57 -7.35 -1.38
C ASP A 45 -2.68 -6.14 -1.67
N LEU A 46 -1.38 -6.35 -1.48
CA LEU A 46 -0.36 -5.35 -1.75
C LEU A 46 0.36 -5.71 -3.04
N TYR A 47 0.38 -4.78 -3.97
CA TYR A 47 1.03 -4.92 -5.27
C TYR A 47 2.17 -3.93 -5.44
N ARG A 48 3.17 -4.29 -6.25
CA ARG A 48 4.29 -3.45 -6.67
C ARG A 48 4.33 -3.36 -8.19
N HIS A 49 4.76 -2.23 -8.70
CA HIS A 49 5.09 -2.00 -10.09
C HIS A 49 6.47 -1.34 -10.18
N THR A 50 7.28 -1.83 -11.11
CA THR A 50 8.55 -1.23 -11.51
C THR A 50 8.44 -0.70 -12.94
N ALA A 51 9.35 0.18 -13.35
CA ALA A 51 9.36 0.72 -14.71
C ALA A 51 9.45 -0.37 -15.80
N THR A 52 10.01 -1.54 -15.49
CA THR A 52 10.16 -2.67 -16.41
C THR A 52 8.98 -3.63 -16.40
N ASP A 53 8.06 -3.51 -15.43
CA ASP A 53 6.93 -4.42 -15.32
C ASP A 53 5.81 -4.03 -16.28
N LEU A 54 5.22 -5.02 -16.96
CA LEU A 54 4.00 -4.82 -17.75
C LEU A 54 2.75 -4.64 -16.87
N HIS A 55 2.75 -5.25 -15.68
CA HIS A 55 1.61 -5.26 -14.76
C HIS A 55 2.09 -5.19 -13.31
N PHE A 56 1.21 -4.71 -12.43
CA PHE A 56 1.40 -4.78 -10.98
C PHE A 56 1.54 -6.24 -10.52
N GLN A 57 2.63 -6.53 -9.80
CA GLN A 57 2.95 -7.84 -9.24
C GLN A 57 2.49 -7.93 -7.78
N LEU A 58 1.87 -9.04 -7.39
CA LEU A 58 1.46 -9.27 -5.99
C LEU A 58 2.70 -9.44 -5.10
N VAL A 59 2.82 -8.62 -4.08
CA VAL A 59 3.89 -8.66 -3.08
C VAL A 59 3.45 -9.47 -1.87
N ALA A 60 2.25 -9.18 -1.35
CA ALA A 60 1.76 -9.81 -0.13
C ALA A 60 0.24 -9.78 -0.04
N ARG A 61 -0.32 -10.80 0.62
CA ARG A 61 -1.69 -10.78 1.13
C ARG A 61 -1.67 -10.67 2.65
N ARG A 62 -2.49 -9.77 3.20
CA ARG A 62 -2.65 -9.60 4.65
C ARG A 62 -4.13 -9.80 5.01
N PRO A 63 -4.51 -10.91 5.66
CA PRO A 63 -5.88 -11.13 6.11
C PRO A 63 -6.33 -10.05 7.10
N ALA A 64 -7.62 -9.78 7.23
CA ALA A 64 -8.22 -9.06 8.36
C ALA A 64 -8.04 -9.86 9.68
N ALA A 65 -7.95 -9.18 10.82
CA ALA A 65 -7.45 -9.69 12.11
C ALA A 65 -7.69 -8.68 13.25
N GLY A 66 -8.57 -7.69 13.04
CA GLY A 66 -9.06 -6.78 14.07
C GLY A 66 -8.06 -5.71 14.52
N ARG A 67 -7.17 -5.23 13.64
CA ARG A 67 -6.15 -4.23 14.01
C ARG A 67 -6.18 -3.02 13.08
N ARG A 68 -5.73 -1.88 13.60
CA ARG A 68 -5.79 -0.61 12.87
C ARG A 68 -4.54 -0.27 12.08
N TYR A 69 -3.44 -0.97 12.35
CA TYR A 69 -2.13 -0.67 11.77
C TYR A 69 -1.51 -1.93 11.20
N TYR A 70 -0.94 -1.78 10.02
CA TYR A 70 -0.35 -2.87 9.27
C TYR A 70 1.03 -2.49 8.81
N ARG A 71 1.86 -3.53 8.73
CA ARG A 71 3.18 -3.44 8.16
C ARG A 71 3.46 -4.66 7.30
N CYS A 72 4.09 -4.43 6.15
CA CYS A 72 4.63 -5.46 5.29
C CYS A 72 6.06 -5.10 4.90
N LEU A 73 6.92 -6.10 4.76
CA LEU A 73 8.25 -5.94 4.20
C LEU A 73 8.24 -6.55 2.80
N ASP A 74 8.64 -5.76 1.81
CA ASP A 74 8.93 -6.23 0.46
C ASP A 74 10.45 -6.43 0.35
N ALA A 75 10.86 -7.68 0.53
CA ALA A 75 12.27 -8.03 0.69
C ALA A 75 13.02 -7.97 -0.63
N GLY A 76 14.19 -7.32 -0.64
CA GLY A 76 15.04 -7.16 -1.82
C GLY A 76 14.46 -6.25 -2.91
N ALA A 77 13.32 -5.59 -2.66
CA ALA A 77 12.61 -4.78 -3.65
C ALA A 77 13.50 -3.69 -4.26
N SER A 78 14.48 -3.18 -3.51
CA SER A 78 15.37 -2.14 -4.02
C SER A 78 16.30 -2.61 -5.13
N HIS A 79 16.59 -3.91 -5.22
CA HIS A 79 17.41 -4.47 -6.30
C HIS A 79 16.63 -4.63 -7.60
N LEU A 80 15.30 -4.78 -7.51
CA LEU A 80 14.43 -5.01 -8.67
C LEU A 80 14.25 -3.76 -9.53
N ALA A 81 14.40 -2.58 -8.95
CA ALA A 81 14.11 -1.33 -9.63
C ALA A 81 15.30 -0.75 -10.41
N GLY A 82 16.50 -1.34 -10.35
CA GLY A 82 17.69 -0.79 -11.01
C GLY A 82 18.05 0.66 -10.61
N GLY A 83 17.51 1.16 -9.49
CA GLY A 83 17.65 2.56 -9.07
C GLY A 83 16.39 3.41 -9.27
N GLU A 84 15.40 2.92 -10.03
CA GLU A 84 14.14 3.62 -10.28
C GLU A 84 13.21 3.63 -9.05
N PRO A 85 12.26 4.57 -9.00
CA PRO A 85 11.15 4.51 -8.05
C PRO A 85 10.35 3.22 -8.18
N LEU A 86 9.79 2.78 -7.05
CA LEU A 86 8.86 1.66 -7.01
C LEU A 86 7.48 2.21 -6.67
N THR A 87 6.46 1.86 -7.44
CA THR A 87 5.08 2.23 -7.15
C THR A 87 4.35 1.06 -6.50
N TYR A 88 3.66 1.33 -5.41
CA TYR A 88 2.88 0.34 -4.69
C TYR A 88 1.40 0.67 -4.73
N ARG A 89 0.59 -0.39 -4.77
CA ARG A 89 -0.87 -0.31 -4.79
C ARG A 89 -1.45 -1.24 -3.74
N LEU A 90 -2.23 -0.69 -2.81
CA LEU A 90 -2.96 -1.46 -1.81
C LEU A 90 -4.43 -1.61 -2.22
N VAL A 91 -4.91 -2.84 -2.22
CA VAL A 91 -6.29 -3.21 -2.60
C VAL A 91 -6.97 -3.87 -1.40
N THR A 92 -8.19 -3.45 -1.08
CA THR A 92 -9.00 -4.04 -0.01
C THR A 92 -9.87 -5.16 -0.56
N LEU A 93 -9.86 -6.32 0.09
CA LEU A 93 -10.68 -7.47 -0.26
C LEU A 93 -11.95 -7.50 0.60
N ARG A 94 -13.12 -7.62 -0.04
CA ARG A 94 -14.43 -7.75 0.64
C ARG A 94 -15.09 -9.11 0.31
N PRO A 95 -15.96 -9.63 1.18
CA PRO A 95 -16.80 -10.78 0.86
C PRO A 95 -17.64 -10.52 -0.39
N GLY A 96 -17.72 -11.49 -1.31
CA GLY A 96 -18.51 -11.38 -2.54
C GLY A 96 -17.74 -10.97 -3.80
N GLY A 97 -16.40 -10.88 -3.73
CA GLY A 97 -15.52 -10.80 -4.91
C GLY A 97 -15.47 -9.45 -5.64
N GLY A 98 -16.32 -8.49 -5.26
CA GLY A 98 -16.26 -7.12 -5.74
C GLY A 98 -15.09 -6.37 -5.11
N SER A 99 -13.96 -6.34 -5.81
CA SER A 99 -12.91 -5.31 -5.60
C SER A 99 -13.46 -3.96 -6.04
N ASP A 100 -14.38 -3.38 -5.27
CA ASP A 100 -14.74 -1.96 -5.41
C ASP A 100 -13.61 -1.16 -4.72
N ALA A 101 -12.45 -1.24 -5.38
CA ALA A 101 -11.15 -1.00 -4.80
C ALA A 101 -10.71 0.43 -5.08
N LEU A 102 -11.07 1.34 -4.18
CA LEU A 102 -10.27 2.53 -4.01
C LEU A 102 -8.87 2.08 -3.60
N ALA A 103 -7.94 2.17 -4.55
CA ALA A 103 -6.58 1.70 -4.39
C ALA A 103 -5.70 2.87 -3.94
N LEU A 104 -4.97 2.66 -2.85
CA LEU A 104 -4.03 3.67 -2.36
C LEU A 104 -2.66 3.44 -3.03
N LEU A 105 -2.10 4.52 -3.56
CA LEU A 105 -0.79 4.51 -4.21
C LEU A 105 0.27 5.11 -3.29
N ALA A 106 1.47 4.55 -3.33
CA ALA A 106 2.64 5.09 -2.66
C ALA A 106 3.89 4.80 -3.49
N ASP A 107 4.79 5.78 -3.56
CA ASP A 107 6.08 5.62 -4.24
C ASP A 107 7.23 5.50 -3.23
N ALA A 108 8.08 4.51 -3.43
CA ALA A 108 9.36 4.42 -2.74
C ALA A 108 10.45 5.04 -3.63
N PRO A 109 10.95 6.25 -3.30
CA PRO A 109 11.87 6.99 -4.16
C PRO A 109 13.15 6.21 -4.43
N GLY A 110 13.72 6.36 -5.63
CA GLY A 110 14.96 5.68 -6.02
C GLY A 110 16.14 5.99 -5.07
N PRO A 111 17.15 5.09 -4.97
CA PRO A 111 18.35 5.32 -4.15
C PRO A 111 19.07 6.63 -4.49
N LEU A 112 19.16 6.98 -5.78
CA LEU A 112 19.84 8.19 -6.26
C LEU A 112 19.09 9.48 -5.88
N ALA A 113 17.75 9.44 -5.89
CA ALA A 113 16.93 10.58 -5.46
C ALA A 113 17.18 10.94 -3.98
N ARG A 114 17.39 9.92 -3.13
CA ARG A 114 17.77 10.13 -1.72
C ARG A 114 19.18 10.73 -1.59
N SER A 115 20.16 10.19 -2.32
CA SER A 115 21.53 10.72 -2.29
C SER A 115 21.59 12.20 -2.68
N TRP A 116 20.80 12.62 -3.66
CA TRP A 116 20.77 14.01 -4.09
C TRP A 116 20.07 14.97 -3.12
N GLN A 117 19.06 14.48 -2.38
CA GLN A 117 18.42 15.27 -1.33
C GLN A 117 19.38 15.54 -0.16
N VAL A 118 20.18 14.54 0.23
CA VAL A 118 21.19 14.69 1.30
C VAL A 118 22.26 15.70 0.89
N ILE A 119 22.81 15.57 -0.32
CA ILE A 119 23.84 16.47 -0.85
C ILE A 119 23.34 17.93 -0.87
N LYS A 120 22.12 18.18 -1.35
CA LYS A 120 21.54 19.53 -1.39
C LYS A 120 21.33 20.14 0.00
N GLN A 121 21.22 19.34 1.07
CA GLN A 121 21.14 19.87 2.43
C GLN A 121 22.52 20.24 3.00
N THR A 122 23.60 19.58 2.57
CA THR A 122 24.97 19.90 3.00
C THR A 122 25.47 21.25 2.46
N PHE A 123 25.00 21.66 1.27
CA PHE A 123 25.43 22.92 0.61
C PHE A 123 24.47 24.11 0.81
N ARG A 124 23.47 24.00 1.71
CA ARG A 124 22.59 25.11 2.11
C ARG A 124 23.02 25.78 3.43
N GLN A 125 24.30 25.69 3.76
CA GLN A 125 24.90 26.38 4.92
C GLN A 125 25.57 27.66 4.45
#